data_AF-A0ABD5WSK4-F1
#
_entry.id   AF-A0ABD5WSK4-F1
#
_cell.length_a   1.000
_cell.length_b   1.000
_cell.length_c   1.000
_cell.angle_alpha   90.00
_cell.angle_beta   90.00
_cell.angle_gamma   90.00
#
_symmetry.space_group_name_H-M   'P 1'
#
loop_
_entity.id
_entity.type
_entity.pdbx_description
1 polymer ?
#
loop_
_entity_poly.entity_id
_entity_poly.type
_entity_poly.pdbx_seq_one_letter_code
_entity_poly.pdbx_strand_id
1 'polypeptide(L)'
;MFEAGKSGKYILRPVVSESGTDEEIEVVGEKKGDEDEKEDGEKDDEKAREDADALNATFVGNVTRGENVTVSATRNGSAVANATVSVNGENVGETAVDGTPTVAVPDRPELGVEVDTDDGSAELERKFGTGDDETENKGNGN
;
A
#
# COMPACT_ATOMS: atom_id res chain seq x y z
N MET A 1 -39.51 -4.46 18.53
CA MET A 1 -38.70 -4.67 19.74
C MET A 1 -37.92 -5.96 19.51
N PHE A 2 -36.65 -5.88 19.11
CA PHE A 2 -35.72 -7.02 19.19
C PHE A 2 -34.34 -6.48 19.49
N GLU A 3 -33.91 -6.80 20.70
CA GLU A 3 -32.63 -6.47 21.31
C GLU A 3 -31.81 -7.75 21.43
N ALA A 4 -30.51 -7.60 21.17
CA ALA A 4 -29.34 -8.40 21.57
C ALA A 4 -29.15 -9.87 21.13
N GLY A 5 -27.97 -10.12 20.51
CA GLY A 5 -27.05 -11.13 21.04
C GLY A 5 -26.27 -12.02 20.05
N LYS A 6 -24.94 -11.76 19.95
CA LYS A 6 -23.82 -12.71 19.88
C LYS A 6 -23.82 -13.84 18.83
N SER A 7 -22.87 -13.80 17.89
CA SER A 7 -21.95 -14.93 17.61
C SER A 7 -21.02 -14.60 16.43
N GLY A 8 -19.72 -14.83 16.62
CA GLY A 8 -18.80 -14.95 15.48
C GLY A 8 -18.98 -16.29 14.77
N LYS A 9 -18.36 -16.42 13.59
CA LYS A 9 -17.63 -17.60 13.03
C LYS A 9 -17.87 -17.82 11.52
N TYR A 10 -16.77 -17.68 10.77
CA TYR A 10 -16.32 -18.24 9.48
C TYR A 10 -17.29 -18.81 8.42
N ILE A 11 -17.04 -18.44 7.16
CA ILE A 11 -17.46 -19.19 5.96
C ILE A 11 -16.23 -19.43 5.07
N LEU A 12 -15.77 -20.70 5.00
CA LEU A 12 -14.77 -21.21 4.05
C LEU A 12 -15.43 -21.47 2.69
N ARG A 13 -14.73 -21.21 1.58
CA ARG A 13 -15.18 -21.58 0.22
C ARG A 13 -14.04 -22.16 -0.64
N PRO A 14 -14.37 -23.01 -1.64
CA PRO A 14 -13.66 -24.27 -1.89
C PRO A 14 -12.61 -24.24 -3.02
N VAL A 15 -11.83 -25.31 -3.03
CA VAL A 15 -10.77 -25.68 -3.97
C VAL A 15 -11.33 -26.28 -5.28
N VAL A 16 -10.67 -26.01 -6.40
CA VAL A 16 -10.67 -26.89 -7.59
C VAL A 16 -9.36 -26.74 -8.35
N SER A 17 -8.75 -27.90 -8.61
CA SER A 17 -8.04 -28.33 -9.83
C SER A 17 -6.80 -29.15 -9.51
N GLU A 18 -7.02 -30.45 -9.65
CA GLU A 18 -6.06 -31.51 -9.98
C GLU A 18 -4.90 -31.02 -10.85
N SER A 19 -3.68 -31.46 -10.53
CA SER A 19 -2.96 -32.45 -11.34
C SER A 19 -1.52 -32.55 -10.84
N GLY A 20 -1.10 -33.76 -10.48
CA GLY A 20 0.22 -34.00 -9.93
C GLY A 20 1.35 -33.87 -10.94
N THR A 21 2.52 -33.55 -10.40
CA THR A 21 3.81 -34.09 -10.85
C THR A 21 4.56 -34.54 -9.59
N ASP A 22 4.60 -35.86 -9.46
CA ASP A 22 5.60 -36.63 -8.74
C ASP A 22 6.94 -36.38 -9.44
N GLU A 23 7.82 -35.56 -8.87
CA GLU A 23 9.21 -35.48 -9.34
C GLU A 23 10.17 -35.41 -8.15
N GLU A 24 11.17 -36.26 -8.25
CA GLU A 24 12.03 -36.72 -7.18
C GLU A 24 12.97 -35.61 -6.69
N ILE A 25 13.10 -35.51 -5.37
CA ILE A 25 14.24 -34.84 -4.74
C ILE A 25 15.48 -35.66 -5.13
N GLU A 26 16.56 -35.01 -5.60
CA GLU A 26 17.98 -35.21 -5.23
C GLU A 26 18.89 -34.55 -6.28
N VAL A 27 19.56 -33.44 -5.94
CA VAL A 27 20.95 -33.24 -6.38
C VAL A 27 21.74 -32.59 -5.25
N VAL A 28 22.35 -33.41 -4.40
CA VAL A 28 23.48 -32.99 -3.56
C VAL A 28 24.74 -33.07 -4.44
N GLY A 29 25.40 -31.94 -4.65
CA GLY A 29 26.65 -31.87 -5.44
C GLY A 29 27.44 -30.59 -5.13
N GLU A 30 28.35 -30.71 -4.16
CA GLU A 30 29.19 -29.67 -3.54
C GLU A 30 30.04 -28.82 -4.53
N LYS A 31 30.08 -27.48 -4.37
CA LYS A 31 31.36 -26.74 -4.20
C LYS A 31 31.21 -25.26 -3.78
N LYS A 32 31.89 -24.94 -2.67
CA LYS A 32 32.22 -23.65 -2.03
C LYS A 32 32.42 -22.43 -2.94
N GLY A 33 31.95 -21.28 -2.45
CA GLY A 33 32.56 -19.96 -2.68
C GLY A 33 31.65 -18.84 -2.20
N ASP A 34 32.04 -18.14 -1.12
CA ASP A 34 31.45 -16.89 -0.61
C ASP A 34 31.11 -15.91 -1.75
N GLU A 35 29.84 -15.59 -1.94
CA GLU A 35 29.38 -14.45 -2.75
C GLU A 35 28.21 -13.78 -2.01
N ASP A 36 28.44 -12.53 -1.63
CA ASP A 36 27.58 -11.68 -0.81
C ASP A 36 26.10 -11.70 -1.25
N GLU A 37 25.24 -12.12 -0.32
CA GLU A 37 23.78 -12.12 -0.43
C GLU A 37 23.27 -10.68 -0.60
N LYS A 38 23.02 -10.29 -1.86
CA LYS A 38 22.09 -9.21 -2.17
C LYS A 38 20.68 -9.76 -1.97
N GLU A 39 20.12 -9.57 -0.78
CA GLU A 39 18.68 -9.72 -0.58
C GLU A 39 18.00 -8.54 -1.28
N ASP A 40 17.75 -8.76 -2.57
CA ASP A 40 16.92 -7.94 -3.43
C ASP A 40 15.54 -7.85 -2.77
N GLY A 41 15.16 -6.66 -2.33
CA GLY A 41 13.88 -6.43 -1.67
C GLY A 41 12.74 -6.58 -2.66
N GLU A 42 12.28 -7.81 -2.86
CA GLU A 42 11.02 -8.15 -3.53
C GLU A 42 9.86 -7.60 -2.67
N LYS A 43 9.58 -6.29 -2.79
CA LYS A 43 8.40 -5.69 -2.19
C LYS A 43 7.23 -5.82 -3.15
N ASP A 44 6.45 -6.86 -2.92
CA ASP A 44 4.98 -6.89 -3.01
C ASP A 44 4.37 -6.36 -4.32
N ASP A 45 4.44 -7.15 -5.39
CA ASP A 45 3.58 -6.96 -6.57
C ASP A 45 2.49 -8.06 -6.70
N GLU A 46 2.06 -8.65 -5.58
CA GLU A 46 0.94 -9.60 -5.55
C GLU A 46 -0.29 -9.03 -4.83
N LYS A 47 -0.77 -7.86 -5.27
CA LYS A 47 -2.11 -7.35 -4.90
C LYS A 47 -3.08 -7.12 -6.05
N ALA A 48 -2.73 -7.41 -7.30
CA ALA A 48 -3.58 -7.08 -8.46
C ALA A 48 -4.77 -8.04 -8.73
N ARG A 49 -5.49 -8.45 -7.68
CA ARG A 49 -6.94 -8.67 -7.75
C ARG A 49 -7.60 -7.85 -6.67
N GLU A 50 -7.21 -6.58 -6.56
CA GLU A 50 -7.93 -5.57 -5.81
C GLU A 50 -9.37 -5.65 -6.29
N ASP A 51 -10.31 -5.97 -5.40
CA ASP A 51 -11.73 -5.88 -5.68
C ASP A 51 -11.94 -4.58 -6.46
N ALA A 52 -12.36 -4.66 -7.73
CA ALA A 52 -12.47 -3.45 -8.58
C ALA A 52 -13.40 -2.39 -7.93
N ASP A 53 -14.22 -2.84 -6.99
CA ASP A 53 -15.11 -2.07 -6.15
C ASP A 53 -14.52 -1.55 -4.83
N ALA A 54 -13.25 -1.80 -4.51
CA ALA A 54 -12.61 -1.22 -3.33
C ALA A 54 -12.27 0.26 -3.55
N LEU A 55 -12.24 1.01 -2.44
CA LEU A 55 -11.71 2.37 -2.44
C LEU A 55 -10.19 2.31 -2.63
N ASN A 56 -9.69 3.14 -3.52
CA ASN A 56 -8.27 3.24 -3.86
C ASN A 56 -7.80 4.67 -3.57
N ALA A 57 -6.68 4.82 -2.87
CA ALA A 57 -6.04 6.10 -2.61
C ALA A 57 -4.58 6.07 -3.07
N THR A 58 -4.07 7.17 -3.63
CA THR A 58 -2.67 7.31 -4.04
C THR A 58 -2.16 8.74 -3.84
N PHE A 59 -0.85 8.93 -3.63
CA PHE A 59 -0.24 10.27 -3.65
C PHE A 59 0.04 10.72 -5.08
N VAL A 60 -0.37 11.94 -5.42
CA VAL A 60 -0.10 12.58 -6.70
C VAL A 60 1.06 13.54 -6.52
N GLY A 61 2.20 13.20 -7.12
CA GLY A 61 3.43 14.00 -7.06
C GLY A 61 4.37 13.60 -5.92
N ASN A 62 5.30 14.49 -5.58
CA ASN A 62 6.29 14.25 -4.53
C ASN A 62 5.69 14.55 -3.15
N VAL A 63 5.90 13.66 -2.19
CA VAL A 63 5.55 13.91 -0.79
C VAL A 63 6.77 14.50 -0.09
N THR A 64 6.69 15.76 0.31
CA THR A 64 7.77 16.45 1.06
C THR A 64 7.28 16.88 2.43
N ARG A 65 8.08 16.67 3.47
CA ARG A 65 7.79 17.17 4.83
C ARG A 65 7.56 18.69 4.82
N GLY A 66 6.52 19.15 5.51
CA GLY A 66 6.18 20.57 5.62
C GLY A 66 5.54 21.19 4.38
N GLU A 67 5.36 20.43 3.29
CA GLU A 67 4.65 20.88 2.09
C GLU A 67 3.23 20.30 2.02
N ASN A 68 2.50 20.63 0.96
CA ASN A 68 1.21 20.02 0.67
C ASN A 68 1.37 18.95 -0.40
N VAL A 69 0.59 17.87 -0.28
CA VAL A 69 0.50 16.81 -1.29
C VAL A 69 -0.96 16.62 -1.69
N THR A 70 -1.18 16.28 -2.94
CA THR A 70 -2.50 15.88 -3.45
C THR A 70 -2.65 14.37 -3.29
N VAL A 71 -3.77 13.93 -2.74
CA VAL A 71 -4.16 12.52 -2.72
C VAL A 71 -5.24 12.31 -3.77
N SER A 72 -5.24 11.18 -4.47
CA SER A 72 -6.29 10.81 -5.42
C SER A 72 -7.08 9.63 -4.89
N ALA A 73 -8.35 9.84 -4.58
CA ALA A 73 -9.29 8.82 -4.12
C ALA A 73 -10.22 8.39 -5.26
N THR A 74 -10.17 7.11 -5.63
CA THR A 74 -10.95 6.54 -6.72
C THR A 74 -11.59 5.20 -6.35
N ARG A 75 -12.67 4.84 -7.03
CA ARG A 75 -13.36 3.56 -6.88
C ARG A 75 -13.89 3.13 -8.25
N ASN A 76 -13.60 1.90 -8.69
CA ASN A 76 -13.85 1.48 -10.07
C ASN A 76 -13.33 2.51 -11.12
N GLY A 77 -12.22 3.19 -10.84
CA GLY A 77 -11.66 4.23 -11.70
C GLY A 77 -12.42 5.57 -11.73
N SER A 78 -13.47 5.73 -10.92
CA SER A 78 -14.21 7.00 -10.76
C SER A 78 -13.77 7.74 -9.51
N ALA A 79 -13.69 9.07 -9.57
CA ALA A 79 -13.39 9.91 -8.41
C ALA A 79 -14.43 9.77 -7.29
N VAL A 80 -13.97 9.77 -6.05
CA VAL A 80 -14.82 9.64 -4.87
C VAL A 80 -14.89 10.97 -4.11
N ALA A 81 -16.10 11.53 -4.02
CA ALA A 81 -16.39 12.77 -3.31
C ALA A 81 -16.99 12.51 -1.92
N ASN A 82 -16.85 13.47 -1.01
CA ASN A 82 -17.34 13.40 0.38
C ASN A 82 -16.75 12.21 1.17
N ALA A 83 -15.57 11.73 0.80
CA ALA A 83 -14.84 10.78 1.62
C ALA A 83 -14.12 11.55 2.73
N THR A 84 -14.20 11.06 3.97
CA THR A 84 -13.55 11.67 5.12
C THR A 84 -12.05 11.44 5.02
N VAL A 85 -11.24 12.50 5.14
CA VAL A 85 -9.78 12.42 5.05
C VAL A 85 -9.18 12.71 6.40
N SER A 86 -8.30 11.82 6.86
CA SER A 86 -7.59 11.94 8.13
C SER A 86 -6.08 11.89 7.91
N VAL A 87 -5.33 12.76 8.56
CA VAL A 87 -3.87 12.81 8.53
C VAL A 87 -3.34 12.47 9.92
N ASN A 88 -2.62 11.35 10.03
CA ASN A 88 -2.15 10.79 11.31
C ASN A 88 -3.27 10.67 12.36
N GLY A 89 -4.46 10.26 11.93
CA GLY A 89 -5.65 10.11 12.78
C GLY A 89 -6.40 11.40 13.09
N GLU A 90 -5.99 12.55 12.56
CA GLU A 90 -6.72 13.82 12.69
C GLU A 90 -7.52 14.11 11.42
N ASN A 91 -8.84 14.29 11.54
CA ASN A 91 -9.67 14.63 10.40
C ASN A 91 -9.35 16.04 9.88
N VAL A 92 -8.96 16.12 8.61
CA VAL A 92 -8.59 17.38 7.94
C VAL A 92 -9.66 17.89 6.98
N GLY A 93 -10.66 17.08 6.66
CA GLY A 93 -11.79 17.47 5.82
C GLY A 93 -12.36 16.30 5.02
N GLU A 94 -12.98 16.63 3.89
CA GLU A 94 -13.61 15.67 2.98
C GLU A 94 -13.10 15.86 1.55
N THR A 95 -13.14 14.79 0.75
CA THR A 95 -12.75 14.85 -0.66
C THR A 95 -13.74 15.66 -1.50
N ALA A 96 -13.21 16.43 -2.45
CA ALA A 96 -14.03 17.19 -3.40
C ALA A 96 -14.63 16.30 -4.50
N VAL A 97 -15.44 16.89 -5.38
CA VAL A 97 -16.09 16.18 -6.51
C VAL A 97 -15.09 15.49 -7.45
N ASP A 98 -13.90 16.06 -7.59
CA ASP A 98 -12.79 15.50 -8.38
C ASP A 98 -12.04 14.38 -7.65
N GLY A 99 -12.34 14.12 -6.37
CA GLY A 99 -11.71 13.07 -5.58
C GLY A 99 -10.26 13.35 -5.21
N THR A 100 -9.77 14.59 -5.37
CA THR A 100 -8.36 14.94 -5.13
C THR A 100 -8.15 15.94 -3.98
N PRO A 101 -8.31 15.53 -2.71
CA PRO A 101 -8.03 16.41 -1.57
C PRO A 101 -6.55 16.81 -1.54
N THR A 102 -6.29 18.04 -1.11
CA THR A 102 -4.93 18.51 -0.79
C THR A 102 -4.75 18.42 0.72
N VAL A 103 -3.69 17.72 1.15
CA VAL A 103 -3.37 17.51 2.56
C VAL A 103 -1.99 18.06 2.89
N ALA A 104 -1.86 18.63 4.10
CA ALA A 104 -0.58 19.11 4.59
C ALA A 104 0.26 17.94 5.11
N VAL A 105 1.51 17.87 4.68
CA VAL A 105 2.47 16.89 5.16
C VAL A 105 3.14 17.43 6.43
N PRO A 106 3.01 16.76 7.58
CA PRO A 106 3.63 17.22 8.80
C PRO A 106 5.16 17.05 8.75
N ASP A 107 5.86 17.87 9.52
CA ASP A 107 7.31 17.75 9.71
C ASP A 107 7.65 16.62 10.70
N ARG A 108 7.40 15.37 10.27
CA ARG A 108 7.57 14.14 11.06
C ARG A 108 8.26 13.05 10.23
N PRO A 109 8.82 12.00 10.87
CA PRO A 109 9.45 10.90 10.13
C PRO A 109 8.45 10.06 9.33
N GLU A 110 7.15 10.18 9.60
CA GLU A 110 6.08 9.44 8.94
C GLU A 110 4.86 10.31 8.70
N LEU A 111 4.16 10.01 7.61
CA LEU A 111 2.84 10.52 7.26
C LEU A 111 1.92 9.32 7.05
N GLY A 112 0.85 9.23 7.86
CA GLY A 112 -0.31 8.40 7.56
C GLY A 112 -1.45 9.24 7.02
N VAL A 113 -2.09 8.80 5.94
CA VAL A 113 -3.33 9.37 5.41
C VAL A 113 -4.36 8.25 5.29
N GLU A 114 -5.54 8.48 5.85
CA GLU A 114 -6.68 7.57 5.76
C GLU A 114 -7.82 8.28 5.03
N VAL A 115 -8.48 7.56 4.13
CA VAL A 115 -9.64 8.03 3.38
C VAL A 115 -10.78 7.05 3.64
N ASP A 116 -11.85 7.53 4.27
CA ASP A 116 -12.99 6.72 4.70
C ASP A 116 -14.27 7.10 3.96
N THR A 117 -15.06 6.08 3.64
CA THR A 117 -16.42 6.19 3.12
C THR A 117 -17.33 5.19 3.82
N ASP A 118 -18.65 5.33 3.65
CA ASP A 118 -19.62 4.36 4.18
C ASP A 118 -19.41 2.93 3.65
N ASP A 119 -18.78 2.79 2.49
CA ASP A 119 -18.62 1.52 1.79
C ASP A 119 -17.21 0.92 1.87
N GLY A 120 -16.26 1.62 2.51
CA GLY A 120 -14.88 1.17 2.62
C GLY A 120 -13.88 2.29 2.93
N SER A 121 -12.65 1.90 3.21
CA SER A 121 -11.55 2.81 3.53
C SER A 121 -10.29 2.48 2.73
N ALA A 122 -9.40 3.46 2.60
CA ALA A 122 -8.09 3.32 1.97
C ALA A 122 -7.04 4.05 2.81
N GLU A 123 -5.94 3.36 3.09
CA GLU A 123 -4.84 3.86 3.92
C GLU A 123 -3.57 4.06 3.07
N LEU A 124 -2.87 5.16 3.34
CA LEU A 124 -1.63 5.55 2.69
C LEU A 124 -0.59 5.87 3.75
N GLU A 125 0.58 5.27 3.64
CA GLU A 125 1.70 5.52 4.54
C GLU A 125 2.94 5.95 3.79
N ARG A 126 3.57 7.02 4.25
CA ARG A 126 4.85 7.51 3.73
C ARG A 126 5.83 7.71 4.87
N LYS A 127 6.87 6.88 4.90
CA LYS A 127 8.05 7.08 5.77
C LYS A 127 9.06 7.94 5.03
N PHE A 128 9.60 8.92 5.75
CA PHE A 128 10.65 9.80 5.29
C PHE A 128 11.96 9.39 5.99
N GLY A 129 12.97 9.03 5.21
CA GLY A 129 14.32 8.80 5.76
C GLY A 129 14.94 10.10 6.27
N THR A 130 15.85 9.98 7.23
CA THR A 130 16.82 11.03 7.52
C THR A 130 18.08 10.67 6.73
N GLY A 131 18.06 10.93 5.43
CA GLY A 131 19.22 10.82 4.53
C GLY A 131 19.99 9.50 4.56
N ASP A 132 19.56 8.54 3.74
CA ASP A 132 20.43 7.53 3.11
C ASP A 132 19.76 7.11 1.79
N ASP A 133 19.53 8.09 0.92
CA ASP A 133 19.41 7.80 -0.52
C ASP A 133 20.79 8.18 -1.09
N GLU A 134 21.73 7.24 -0.96
CA GLU A 134 23.05 7.33 -1.60
C GLU A 134 22.83 7.29 -3.12
N THR A 135 22.52 8.45 -3.68
CA THR A 135 22.69 8.72 -5.09
C THR A 135 24.18 8.62 -5.42
N GLU A 136 24.66 7.42 -5.78
CA GLU A 136 25.98 7.27 -6.40
C GLU A 136 25.97 7.85 -7.82
N ASN A 137 25.93 9.19 -7.90
CA ASN A 137 26.50 9.90 -9.03
C ASN A 137 28.03 9.90 -8.87
N LYS A 138 28.71 8.92 -9.47
CA LYS A 138 30.14 9.05 -9.78
C LYS A 138 30.33 9.19 -11.28
N GLY A 139 30.35 10.45 -11.71
CA GLY A 139 31.04 10.84 -12.94
C GLY A 139 32.56 10.71 -12.81
N ASN A 140 33.20 10.83 -13.97
CA ASN A 140 34.64 10.82 -14.28
C ASN A 140 35.29 9.42 -14.30
N GLY A 141 35.92 8.96 -15.37
CA GLY A 141 36.51 9.67 -16.50
C GLY A 141 37.95 9.20 -16.68
N ASN A 142 38.25 8.60 -17.84
CA ASN A 142 39.39 8.87 -18.73
C ASN A 142 39.48 7.78 -19.81
#